data_AF-A0A961WQQ9-F1
#
_entry.id   AF-A0A961WQQ9-F1
#
_cell.length_a   1.000
_cell.length_b   1.000
_cell.length_c   1.000
_cell.angle_alpha   90.00
_cell.angle_beta   90.00
_cell.angle_gamma   90.00
#
_symmetry.space_group_name_H-M   'P 1'
#
loop_
_entity.id
_entity.type
_entity.pdbx_description
1 polymer ?
#
loop_
_entity_poly.entity_id
_entity_poly.type
_entity_poly.pdbx_seq_one_letter_code
_entity_poly.pdbx_strand_id
1 'polypeptide(L)'
;MTPGILVLIVIALAIAGFFLGRQKAISTSAGSGPRAHSLPGYHGQMVALFVAVPALLLLGAWLFVQPVLIESQVSGQIPESAIPEGGARSLVMADVRRIAGGLDQVVAKGGMSETDLADMRADFTNVRSRLAEVGVALGSDVPPAVFEAAKSYRAMDKTGSFARNIFVLLTALGFGAWAWMQIRPQMRARNVSETFVKSLLMGSSFVAILTTFGIVASLLFESINFFKMYPASEFFFSTVWNPQFRGGSELGILPLLWGTLYISFVALAFSVPIGLLIAIYLSEYAGNSLRSFAKPAIEILAGIPTI
;
A
#
# COMPACT_ATOMS: atom_id res chain seq x y z
N MET A 1 -1.89 17.86 -2.25
CA MET A 1 -2.94 16.95 -2.79
C MET A 1 -2.58 15.53 -2.40
N THR A 2 -3.56 14.73 -1.98
CA THR A 2 -3.31 13.31 -1.70
C THR A 2 -3.07 12.55 -3.02
N PRO A 3 -2.30 11.44 -3.00
CA PRO A 3 -2.13 10.60 -4.18
C PRO A 3 -3.46 10.13 -4.76
N GLY A 4 -4.45 9.83 -3.91
CA GLY A 4 -5.80 9.43 -4.35
C GLY A 4 -6.51 10.50 -5.19
N ILE A 5 -6.46 11.76 -4.78
CA ILE A 5 -7.03 12.87 -5.57
C ILE A 5 -6.30 13.00 -6.91
N LEU A 6 -4.98 12.84 -6.92
CA LEU A 6 -4.18 12.91 -8.14
C LEU A 6 -4.55 11.79 -9.12
N VAL A 7 -4.77 10.56 -8.64
CA VAL A 7 -5.27 9.44 -9.47
C VAL A 7 -6.63 9.78 -10.08
N LEU A 8 -7.57 10.32 -9.29
CA LEU A 8 -8.88 10.73 -9.79
C LEU A 8 -8.77 11.80 -10.89
N ILE A 9 -7.86 12.77 -10.74
CA ILE A 9 -7.60 13.79 -11.76
C ILE A 9 -7.02 13.15 -13.03
N VAL A 10 -6.07 12.23 -12.92
CA VAL A 10 -5.52 11.52 -14.08
C VAL A 10 -6.61 10.71 -14.80
N ILE A 11 -7.50 10.04 -14.06
CA ILE A 11 -8.65 9.34 -14.63
C ILE A 11 -9.59 10.32 -15.35
N ALA A 12 -9.91 11.46 -14.73
CA ALA A 12 -10.74 12.49 -15.35
C ALA A 12 -10.10 13.03 -16.64
N LEU A 13 -8.79 13.29 -16.63
CA LEU A 13 -8.03 13.71 -17.82
C LEU A 13 -8.02 12.62 -18.89
N ALA A 14 -7.92 11.34 -18.53
CA ALA A 14 -7.96 10.23 -19.48
C ALA A 14 -9.35 10.09 -20.13
N ILE A 15 -10.43 10.26 -19.36
CA ILE A 15 -11.81 10.30 -19.86
C ILE A 15 -11.98 11.48 -20.81
N ALA A 16 -11.53 12.68 -20.44
CA ALA A 16 -11.56 13.85 -21.32
C ALA A 16 -10.75 13.60 -22.61
N GLY A 17 -9.55 13.03 -22.48
CA GLY A 17 -8.69 12.64 -23.59
C GLY A 17 -9.36 11.65 -24.54
N PHE A 18 -10.13 10.69 -24.02
CA PHE A 18 -10.92 9.76 -24.84
C PHE A 18 -11.92 10.50 -25.73
N PHE A 19 -12.71 11.41 -25.15
CA PHE A 19 -13.72 12.16 -25.90
C PHE A 19 -13.07 13.11 -26.92
N LEU A 20 -12.01 13.83 -26.53
CA LEU A 20 -11.28 14.74 -27.43
C LEU A 20 -10.61 13.99 -28.60
N GLY A 21 -10.01 12.83 -28.34
CA GLY A 21 -9.42 11.97 -29.37
C GLY A 21 -10.46 11.43 -30.34
N ARG A 22 -11.60 10.96 -29.82
CA ARG A 22 -12.74 10.50 -30.63
C ARG A 22 -13.31 11.63 -31.50
N GLN A 23 -13.53 12.82 -30.94
CA GLN A 23 -14.08 13.97 -31.65
C GLN A 23 -13.16 14.41 -32.79
N LYS A 24 -11.83 14.47 -32.54
CA LYS A 24 -10.84 14.79 -33.58
C LYS A 24 -10.79 13.75 -34.70
N ALA A 25 -10.91 12.46 -34.38
CA ALA A 25 -10.96 11.42 -35.39
C ALA A 25 -12.21 11.56 -36.30
N ILE A 26 -13.36 11.93 -35.74
CA ILE A 26 -14.59 12.17 -36.51
C ILE A 26 -14.44 13.40 -37.41
N SER A 27 -13.96 14.53 -36.88
CA SER A 27 -13.83 15.78 -37.66
C SER A 27 -12.83 15.65 -38.81
N THR A 28 -11.69 15.00 -38.56
CA THR A 28 -10.67 14.77 -39.59
C THR A 28 -11.13 13.77 -40.66
N SER A 29 -11.98 12.81 -40.32
CA SER A 29 -12.53 11.83 -41.28
C SER A 29 -13.66 12.40 -42.13
N ALA A 30 -14.36 13.44 -41.68
CA ALA A 30 -15.44 14.08 -42.44
C ALA A 30 -14.93 14.87 -43.67
N GLY A 31 -13.67 15.34 -43.65
CA GLY A 31 -13.06 16.12 -44.73
C GLY A 31 -12.00 15.37 -45.55
N SER A 32 -11.66 14.13 -45.19
CA SER A 32 -10.58 13.36 -45.83
C SER A 32 -11.16 12.23 -46.68
N GLY A 33 -10.68 12.07 -47.92
CA GLY A 33 -11.15 11.09 -48.91
C GLY A 33 -11.42 9.65 -48.42
N PRO A 34 -10.55 8.64 -48.70
CA PRO A 34 -10.90 7.24 -48.44
C PRO A 34 -11.19 6.97 -46.95
N ARG A 35 -12.07 5.99 -46.70
CA ARG A 35 -12.53 5.59 -45.37
C ARG A 35 -11.37 5.46 -44.37
N ALA A 36 -11.55 6.03 -43.18
CA ALA A 36 -10.59 5.91 -42.08
C ALA A 36 -10.28 4.43 -41.76
N HIS A 37 -9.01 4.13 -41.45
CA HIS A 37 -8.57 2.75 -41.20
C HIS A 37 -9.09 2.19 -39.86
N SER A 38 -9.30 3.05 -38.85
CA SER A 38 -9.73 2.64 -37.51
C SER A 38 -11.00 3.39 -37.09
N LEU A 39 -11.84 2.73 -36.29
CA LEU A 39 -13.03 3.38 -35.71
C LEU A 39 -12.61 4.53 -34.78
N PRO A 40 -13.38 5.64 -34.73
CA PRO A 40 -13.06 6.80 -33.88
C PRO A 40 -12.85 6.46 -32.39
N GLY A 41 -13.51 5.41 -31.89
CA GLY A 41 -13.33 4.94 -30.52
C GLY A 41 -11.89 4.52 -30.20
N TYR A 42 -11.17 3.89 -31.14
CA TYR A 42 -9.78 3.48 -30.93
C TYR A 42 -8.81 4.67 -30.82
N HIS A 43 -9.09 5.78 -31.52
CA HIS A 43 -8.31 7.02 -31.35
C HIS A 43 -8.53 7.64 -29.97
N GLY A 44 -9.77 7.61 -29.47
CA GLY A 44 -10.06 7.99 -28.09
C GLY A 44 -9.33 7.11 -27.07
N GLN A 45 -9.40 5.78 -27.23
CA GLN A 45 -8.69 4.83 -26.34
C GLN A 45 -7.19 5.09 -26.33
N MET A 46 -6.58 5.31 -27.50
CA MET A 46 -5.17 5.64 -27.62
C MET A 46 -4.81 6.86 -26.77
N VAL A 47 -5.51 7.99 -26.95
CA VAL A 47 -5.23 9.21 -26.17
C VAL A 47 -5.41 8.98 -24.67
N ALA A 48 -6.49 8.30 -24.27
CA ALA A 48 -6.73 7.98 -22.85
C ALA A 48 -5.61 7.13 -22.23
N LEU A 49 -5.11 6.13 -22.96
CA LEU A 49 -4.00 5.27 -22.51
C LEU A 49 -2.70 6.05 -22.34
N PHE A 50 -2.37 6.94 -23.29
CA PHE A 50 -1.19 7.81 -23.19
C PHE A 50 -1.29 8.87 -22.10
N VAL A 51 -2.50 9.33 -21.74
CA VAL A 51 -2.71 10.20 -20.58
C VAL A 51 -2.52 9.41 -19.28
N ALA A 52 -3.20 8.27 -19.16
CA ALA A 52 -3.29 7.56 -17.88
C ALA A 52 -1.99 6.81 -17.54
N VAL A 53 -1.50 5.95 -18.44
CA VAL A 53 -0.52 4.94 -18.03
C VAL A 53 0.86 5.52 -17.72
N PRO A 54 1.48 6.38 -18.55
CA PRO A 54 2.75 7.02 -18.20
C PRO A 54 2.66 7.82 -16.89
N ALA A 55 1.55 8.54 -16.67
CA ALA A 55 1.34 9.34 -15.46
C ALA A 55 1.16 8.48 -14.21
N LEU A 56 0.40 7.38 -14.30
CA LEU A 56 0.21 6.43 -13.20
C LEU A 56 1.46 5.62 -12.90
N LEU A 57 2.24 5.23 -13.91
CA LEU A 57 3.54 4.58 -13.71
C LEU A 57 4.53 5.53 -13.01
N LEU A 58 4.59 6.79 -13.44
CA LEU A 58 5.40 7.81 -12.78
C LEU A 58 4.96 8.01 -11.33
N LEU A 59 3.66 8.12 -11.08
CA LEU A 59 3.12 8.25 -9.73
C LEU A 59 3.49 7.04 -8.87
N GLY A 60 3.30 5.83 -9.38
CA GLY A 60 3.68 4.59 -8.71
C GLY A 60 5.15 4.58 -8.35
N ALA A 61 6.04 4.83 -9.32
CA ALA A 61 7.48 4.92 -9.09
C ALA A 61 7.83 5.99 -8.04
N TRP A 62 7.20 7.16 -8.10
CA TRP A 62 7.43 8.25 -7.16
C TRP A 62 7.05 7.86 -5.73
N LEU A 63 5.93 7.16 -5.54
CA LEU A 63 5.46 6.70 -4.22
C LEU A 63 6.41 5.68 -3.57
N PHE A 64 7.20 4.96 -4.37
CA PHE A 64 8.27 4.08 -3.88
C PHE A 64 9.59 4.83 -3.66
N VAL A 65 9.99 5.68 -4.60
CA VAL A 65 11.33 6.31 -4.60
C VAL A 65 11.41 7.45 -3.58
N GLN A 66 10.40 8.30 -3.47
CA GLN A 66 10.39 9.44 -2.55
C GLN A 66 10.68 9.03 -1.09
N PRO A 67 9.96 8.09 -0.46
CA PRO A 67 10.21 7.74 0.94
C PRO A 67 11.62 7.16 1.13
N VAL A 68 12.11 6.34 0.20
CA VAL A 68 13.46 5.76 0.29
C VAL A 68 14.54 6.85 0.29
N LEU A 69 14.43 7.83 -0.61
CA LEU A 69 15.38 8.94 -0.68
C LEU A 69 15.33 9.84 0.57
N ILE A 70 14.11 10.20 1.01
CA ILE A 70 13.94 11.04 2.21
C ILE A 70 14.48 10.31 3.44
N GLU A 71 14.14 9.04 3.63
CA GLU A 71 14.60 8.25 4.78
C GLU A 71 16.12 8.06 4.77
N SER A 72 16.73 7.79 3.61
CA SER A 72 18.18 7.68 3.49
C SER A 72 18.89 8.99 3.86
N GLN A 73 18.35 10.14 3.45
CA GLN A 73 18.95 11.43 3.73
C GLN A 73 18.74 11.87 5.18
N VAL A 74 17.52 11.72 5.72
CA VAL A 74 17.18 12.14 7.09
C VAL A 74 17.83 11.22 8.12
N SER A 75 17.89 9.91 7.88
CA SER A 75 18.55 8.98 8.81
C SER A 75 20.05 9.26 8.98
N GLY A 76 20.72 9.80 7.95
CA GLY A 76 22.12 10.24 8.03
C GLY A 76 22.34 11.51 8.85
N GLN A 77 21.29 12.29 9.16
CA GLN A 77 21.37 13.50 9.98
C GLN A 77 21.25 13.21 11.48
N ILE A 78 20.80 12.00 11.85
CA ILE A 78 20.53 11.64 13.24
C ILE A 78 21.84 11.09 13.87
N PRO A 79 22.39 11.76 14.90
CA PRO A 79 23.59 11.29 15.57
C PRO A 79 23.32 10.00 16.35
N GLU A 80 24.34 9.14 16.49
CA GLU A 80 24.19 7.86 17.21
C GLU A 80 23.83 8.06 18.69
N SER A 81 24.21 9.21 19.28
CA SER A 81 23.83 9.59 20.64
C SER A 81 22.32 9.80 20.85
N ALA A 82 21.56 9.99 19.76
CA ALA A 82 20.11 10.13 19.81
C ALA A 82 19.38 8.79 19.66
N ILE A 83 20.12 7.68 19.45
CA ILE A 83 19.56 6.33 19.38
C ILE A 83 19.65 5.73 20.79
N PRO A 84 18.52 5.33 21.40
CA PRO A 84 18.53 4.71 22.72
C PRO A 84 19.43 3.47 22.76
N GLU A 85 20.10 3.21 23.88
CA GLU A 85 20.93 2.01 24.04
C GLU A 85 20.10 0.73 23.80
N GLY A 86 20.57 -0.14 22.90
CA GLY A 86 19.83 -1.33 22.45
C GLY A 86 18.64 -1.04 21.52
N GLY A 87 18.40 0.23 21.17
CA GLY A 87 17.35 0.67 20.26
C GLY A 87 17.77 0.58 18.79
N ALA A 88 16.78 0.36 17.91
CA ALA A 88 17.00 0.35 16.47
C ALA A 88 16.78 1.75 15.86
N ARG A 89 17.64 2.16 14.93
CA ARG A 89 17.48 3.42 14.15
C ARG A 89 16.12 3.51 13.44
N SER A 90 15.53 2.36 13.09
CA SER A 90 14.18 2.27 12.50
C SER A 90 13.07 2.76 13.44
N LEU A 91 13.22 2.58 14.76
CA LEU A 91 12.27 3.09 15.77
C LEU A 91 12.34 4.61 15.83
N VAL A 92 13.55 5.18 15.83
CA VAL A 92 13.75 6.63 15.78
C VAL A 92 13.14 7.22 14.50
N MET A 93 13.31 6.56 13.35
CA MET A 93 12.66 6.98 12.09
C MET A 93 11.13 6.87 12.13
N ALA A 94 10.57 5.92 12.89
CA ALA A 94 9.13 5.87 13.13
C ALA A 94 8.65 7.10 13.93
N ASP A 95 9.40 7.52 14.93
CA ASP A 95 9.12 8.74 15.68
C ASP A 95 9.25 10.00 14.82
N VAL A 96 10.28 10.09 13.99
CA VAL A 96 10.46 11.19 13.01
C VAL A 96 9.22 11.33 12.12
N ARG A 97 8.75 10.23 11.50
CA ARG A 97 7.56 10.24 10.62
C ARG A 97 6.29 10.64 11.37
N ARG A 98 6.14 10.14 12.60
CA ARG A 98 4.98 10.41 13.46
C ARG A 98 4.94 11.87 13.92
N ILE A 99 6.08 12.42 14.33
CA ILE A 99 6.22 13.84 14.69
C ILE A 99 5.96 14.70 13.47
N ALA A 100 6.58 14.41 12.31
CA ALA A 100 6.37 15.15 11.07
C ALA A 100 4.88 15.22 10.67
N GLY A 101 4.19 14.07 10.70
CA GLY A 101 2.76 14.01 10.41
C GLY A 101 1.90 14.74 11.44
N GLY A 102 2.28 14.70 12.73
CA GLY A 102 1.62 15.47 13.78
C GLY A 102 1.77 16.97 13.60
N LEU A 103 2.96 17.45 13.22
CA LEU A 103 3.22 18.87 12.93
C LEU A 103 2.35 19.37 11.77
N ASP A 104 2.12 18.56 10.73
CA ASP A 104 1.18 18.90 9.66
C ASP A 104 -0.25 19.07 10.16
N GLN A 105 -0.71 18.24 11.10
CA GLN A 105 -2.04 18.37 11.70
C GLN A 105 -2.18 19.61 12.59
N VAL A 106 -1.13 19.97 13.33
CA VAL A 106 -1.10 21.18 14.17
C VAL A 106 -1.25 22.42 13.29
N VAL A 107 -0.49 22.50 12.20
CA VAL A 107 -0.59 23.61 11.24
C VAL A 107 -1.96 23.63 10.56
N ALA A 108 -2.49 22.47 10.15
CA ALA A 108 -3.79 22.39 9.48
C ALA A 108 -4.98 22.81 10.36
N LYS A 109 -4.91 22.58 11.67
CA LYS A 109 -5.95 23.02 12.63
C LYS A 109 -5.82 24.49 13.05
N GLY A 110 -4.86 25.24 12.47
CA GLY A 110 -4.64 26.65 12.80
C GLY A 110 -3.96 26.87 14.15
N GLY A 111 -3.35 25.83 14.74
CA GLY A 111 -2.65 25.93 16.02
C GLY A 111 -1.26 26.56 15.93
N MET A 112 -0.73 26.75 14.71
CA MET A 112 0.62 27.28 14.46
C MET A 112 0.80 27.71 12.99
N SER A 113 1.54 28.79 12.74
CA SER A 113 1.92 29.17 11.38
C SER A 113 3.18 28.43 10.90
N GLU A 114 3.41 28.35 9.58
CA GLU A 114 4.64 27.74 9.01
C GLU A 114 5.91 28.46 9.45
N THR A 115 5.84 29.78 9.67
CA THR A 115 6.96 30.58 10.17
C THR A 115 7.26 30.27 11.63
N ASP A 116 6.22 30.15 12.47
CA ASP A 116 6.41 29.80 13.89
C ASP A 116 7.05 28.42 14.02
N LEU A 117 6.65 27.46 13.17
CA LEU A 117 7.19 26.10 13.19
C LEU A 117 8.66 26.04 12.74
N ALA A 118 9.09 26.90 11.81
CA ALA A 118 10.47 26.94 11.36
C ALA A 118 11.43 27.40 12.47
N ASP A 119 10.99 28.37 13.27
CA ASP A 119 11.76 28.94 14.39
C ASP A 119 11.71 28.08 15.66
N MET A 120 10.84 27.07 15.72
CA MET A 120 10.80 26.14 16.84
C MET A 120 12.10 25.37 16.98
N ARG A 121 12.70 25.47 18.16
CA ARG A 121 13.72 24.55 18.66
C ARG A 121 13.07 23.62 19.67
N ALA A 122 13.49 22.36 19.70
CA ALA A 122 12.90 21.34 20.55
C ALA A 122 12.89 21.68 22.06
N ASP A 123 13.78 22.59 22.49
CA ASP A 123 14.07 22.83 23.92
C ASP A 123 13.23 23.89 24.65
N PHE A 124 12.29 24.62 24.02
CA PHE A 124 11.63 25.73 24.74
C PHE A 124 10.09 25.77 24.76
N THR A 125 9.38 24.84 24.13
CA THR A 125 7.91 24.89 24.14
C THR A 125 7.32 23.49 23.94
N ASN A 126 6.91 22.84 25.03
CA ASN A 126 6.33 21.48 25.14
C ASN A 126 5.73 20.91 23.83
N VAL A 127 6.60 20.38 22.95
CA VAL A 127 6.25 19.82 21.64
C VAL A 127 5.32 18.63 21.82
N ARG A 128 5.54 17.87 22.90
CA ARG A 128 4.74 16.73 23.30
C ARG A 128 3.29 17.10 23.59
N SER A 129 3.03 18.16 24.37
CA SER A 129 1.65 18.56 24.69
C SER A 129 0.90 19.03 23.44
N ARG A 130 1.56 19.81 22.57
CA ARG A 130 0.97 20.27 21.30
C ARG A 130 0.67 19.13 20.34
N LEU A 131 1.54 18.13 20.28
CA LEU A 131 1.32 16.94 19.47
C LEU A 131 0.21 16.05 20.07
N ALA A 132 0.09 15.99 21.40
CA ALA A 132 -0.99 15.27 22.07
C ALA A 132 -2.38 15.89 21.78
N GLU A 133 -2.48 17.21 21.64
CA GLU A 133 -3.73 17.90 21.24
C GLU A 133 -4.23 17.48 19.85
N VAL A 134 -3.34 17.04 18.96
CA VAL A 134 -3.69 16.48 17.65
C VAL A 134 -3.75 14.95 17.64
N GLY A 135 -3.67 14.31 18.81
CA GLY A 135 -3.77 12.86 18.95
C GLY A 135 -2.47 12.10 18.73
N VAL A 136 -1.32 12.79 18.70
CA VAL A 136 0.00 12.17 18.56
C VAL A 136 0.65 12.00 19.95
N ALA A 137 0.48 10.81 20.55
CA ALA A 137 0.95 10.51 21.90
C ALA A 137 2.41 10.02 21.92
N LEU A 138 3.36 10.88 22.29
CA LEU A 138 4.78 10.52 22.45
C LEU A 138 5.04 9.85 23.81
N GLY A 139 5.79 8.74 23.81
CA GLY A 139 6.10 7.96 25.01
C GLY A 139 7.16 8.60 25.92
N SER A 140 8.10 9.34 25.33
CA SER A 140 9.18 10.06 26.01
C SER A 140 9.37 11.45 25.40
N ASP A 141 10.19 12.27 26.04
CA ASP A 141 10.57 13.57 25.49
C ASP A 141 11.35 13.39 24.18
N VAL A 142 11.12 14.31 23.24
CA VAL A 142 11.69 14.24 21.89
C VAL A 142 13.08 14.85 21.93
N PRO A 143 14.15 14.09 21.62
CA PRO A 143 15.48 14.67 21.54
C PRO A 143 15.54 15.77 20.46
N PRO A 144 16.29 16.86 20.67
CA PRO A 144 16.37 17.95 19.69
C PRO A 144 16.75 17.49 18.29
N ALA A 145 17.69 16.54 18.18
CA ALA A 145 18.10 15.97 16.90
C ALA A 145 16.95 15.26 16.16
N VAL A 146 16.05 14.57 16.89
CA VAL A 146 14.90 13.87 16.31
C VAL A 146 13.84 14.85 15.83
N PHE A 147 13.63 15.94 16.58
CA PHE A 147 12.71 17.01 16.18
C PHE A 147 13.19 17.76 14.93
N GLU A 148 14.48 18.11 14.86
CA GLU A 148 15.06 18.74 13.66
C GLU A 148 14.99 17.80 12.45
N ALA A 149 15.28 16.50 12.64
CA ALA A 149 15.10 15.48 11.60
C ALA A 149 13.64 15.40 11.13
N ALA A 150 12.65 15.51 12.03
CA ALA A 150 11.23 15.53 11.69
C ALA A 150 10.83 16.78 10.88
N LYS A 151 11.37 17.96 11.20
CA LYS A 151 11.17 19.18 10.40
C LYS A 151 11.78 19.02 9.00
N SER A 152 13.00 18.50 8.90
CA SER A 152 13.64 18.22 7.61
C SER A 152 12.84 17.21 6.79
N TYR A 153 12.42 16.10 7.41
CA TYR A 153 11.57 15.09 6.78
C TYR A 153 10.28 15.71 6.20
N ARG A 154 9.57 16.50 7.02
CA ARG A 154 8.34 17.19 6.61
C ARG A 154 8.57 18.14 5.44
N ALA A 155 9.64 18.95 5.48
CA ALA A 155 9.96 19.88 4.41
C ALA A 155 10.26 19.15 3.09
N MET A 156 11.05 18.08 3.16
CA MET A 156 11.37 17.24 2.00
C MET A 156 10.13 16.52 1.46
N ASP A 157 9.23 16.04 2.34
CA ASP A 157 7.98 15.41 1.93
C ASP A 157 7.01 16.40 1.26
N LYS A 158 6.92 17.62 1.77
CA LYS A 158 6.14 18.71 1.15
C LYS A 158 6.69 19.08 -0.24
N THR A 159 7.99 19.32 -0.35
CA THR A 159 8.61 19.63 -1.65
C THR A 159 8.49 18.45 -2.62
N GLY A 160 8.72 17.22 -2.15
CA GLY A 160 8.59 16.01 -2.94
C GLY A 160 7.16 15.77 -3.42
N SER A 161 6.16 15.95 -2.56
CA SER A 161 4.76 15.81 -2.92
C SER A 161 4.27 16.92 -3.85
N PHE A 162 4.79 18.14 -3.74
CA PHE A 162 4.52 19.23 -4.69
C PHE A 162 5.11 18.91 -6.07
N ALA A 163 6.38 18.52 -6.13
CA ALA A 163 7.06 18.12 -7.35
C ALA A 163 6.34 16.94 -8.03
N ARG A 164 5.96 15.91 -7.26
CA ARG A 164 5.15 14.77 -7.73
C ARG A 164 3.91 15.23 -8.47
N ASN A 165 3.13 16.14 -7.88
CA ASN A 165 1.87 16.59 -8.47
C ASN A 165 2.12 17.28 -9.82
N ILE A 166 3.15 18.14 -9.89
CA ILE A 166 3.54 18.81 -11.14
C ILE A 166 3.97 17.80 -12.19
N PHE A 167 4.93 16.93 -11.89
CA PHE A 167 5.48 16.00 -12.87
C PHE A 167 4.44 15.01 -13.39
N VAL A 168 3.55 14.52 -12.53
CA VAL A 168 2.47 13.61 -12.94
C VAL A 168 1.47 14.31 -13.86
N LEU A 169 1.06 15.54 -13.54
CA LEU A 169 0.13 16.31 -14.38
C LEU A 169 0.76 16.72 -15.71
N LEU A 170 2.02 17.16 -15.70
CA LEU A 170 2.78 17.47 -16.92
C LEU A 170 2.93 16.25 -17.82
N THR A 171 3.20 15.08 -17.22
CA THR A 171 3.29 13.81 -17.95
C THR A 171 1.94 13.45 -18.57
N ALA A 172 0.86 13.51 -17.80
CA ALA A 172 -0.49 13.21 -18.27
C ALA A 172 -0.91 14.11 -19.44
N LEU A 173 -0.74 15.43 -19.28
CA LEU A 173 -1.10 16.42 -20.30
C LEU A 173 -0.16 16.36 -21.51
N GLY A 174 1.15 16.17 -21.29
CA GLY A 174 2.16 16.13 -22.34
C GLY A 174 1.99 14.92 -23.26
N PHE A 175 1.89 13.71 -22.70
CA PHE A 175 1.64 12.50 -23.50
C PHE A 175 0.24 12.50 -24.12
N GLY A 176 -0.77 13.03 -23.42
CA GLY A 176 -2.11 13.23 -23.98
C GLY A 176 -2.13 14.17 -25.19
N ALA A 177 -1.49 15.33 -25.08
CA ALA A 177 -1.38 16.31 -26.15
C ALA A 177 -0.60 15.73 -27.34
N TRP A 178 0.52 15.06 -27.07
CA TRP A 178 1.31 14.37 -28.09
C TRP A 178 0.49 13.31 -28.84
N ALA A 179 -0.22 12.43 -28.12
CA ALA A 179 -1.08 11.41 -28.74
C ALA A 179 -2.23 12.04 -29.55
N TRP A 180 -2.83 13.11 -29.03
CA TRP A 180 -3.88 13.86 -29.71
C TRP A 180 -3.37 14.53 -30.99
N MET A 181 -2.17 15.11 -30.97
CA MET A 181 -1.55 15.75 -32.14
C MET A 181 -1.27 14.75 -33.28
N GLN A 182 -1.01 13.48 -32.96
CA GLN A 182 -0.71 12.47 -33.98
C GLN A 182 -1.94 11.87 -34.68
N ILE A 183 -3.17 12.17 -34.24
CA ILE A 183 -4.38 11.61 -34.85
C ILE A 183 -4.46 11.98 -36.33
N ARG A 184 -4.38 10.96 -37.19
CA ARG A 184 -4.53 11.04 -38.65
C ARG A 184 -5.50 9.95 -39.14
N PRO A 185 -6.29 10.17 -40.20
CA PRO A 185 -7.28 9.18 -40.67
C PRO A 185 -6.71 7.81 -41.08
N GLN A 186 -5.46 7.77 -41.54
CA GLN A 186 -4.77 6.56 -41.97
C GLN A 186 -4.06 5.80 -40.82
N MET A 187 -4.08 6.34 -39.61
CA MET A 187 -3.40 5.73 -38.47
C MET A 187 -4.12 4.46 -38.00
N ARG A 188 -3.34 3.41 -37.72
CA ARG A 188 -3.81 2.15 -37.14
C ARG A 188 -3.97 2.25 -35.62
N ALA A 189 -4.84 3.14 -35.15
CA ALA A 189 -5.04 3.42 -33.71
C ALA A 189 -5.47 2.17 -32.90
N ARG A 190 -6.14 1.22 -33.55
CA ARG A 190 -6.46 -0.09 -32.95
C ARG A 190 -5.19 -0.85 -32.56
N ASN A 191 -4.23 -0.98 -33.46
CA ASN A 191 -2.99 -1.71 -33.20
C ASN A 191 -2.16 -1.05 -32.09
N VAL A 192 -2.12 0.27 -32.04
CA VAL A 192 -1.43 1.02 -30.97
C VAL A 192 -2.08 0.71 -29.62
N SER A 193 -3.41 0.85 -29.53
CA SER A 193 -4.15 0.60 -28.28
C SER A 193 -4.05 -0.86 -27.83
N GLU A 194 -4.19 -1.82 -28.75
CA GLU A 194 -4.05 -3.25 -28.43
C GLU A 194 -2.64 -3.60 -27.99
N THR A 195 -1.60 -3.08 -28.66
CA THR A 195 -0.20 -3.32 -28.27
C THR A 195 0.06 -2.75 -26.89
N PHE A 196 -0.45 -1.54 -26.62
CA PHE A 196 -0.31 -0.88 -25.33
C PHE A 196 -0.92 -1.71 -24.19
N VAL A 197 -2.16 -2.18 -24.36
CA VAL A 197 -2.84 -3.03 -23.37
C VAL A 197 -2.11 -4.36 -23.21
N LYS A 198 -1.68 -5.00 -24.30
CA LYS A 198 -0.90 -6.25 -24.24
C LYS A 198 0.41 -6.06 -23.48
N SER A 199 1.14 -4.98 -23.71
CA SER A 199 2.37 -4.66 -22.98
C SER A 199 2.10 -4.43 -21.48
N LEU A 200 1.00 -3.76 -21.13
CA LEU A 200 0.61 -3.57 -19.73
C LEU A 200 0.30 -4.90 -19.04
N LEU A 201 -0.46 -5.78 -19.70
CA LEU A 201 -0.80 -7.11 -19.18
C LEU A 201 0.44 -8.00 -19.06
N MET A 202 1.35 -7.98 -20.04
CA MET A 202 2.63 -8.70 -19.96
C MET A 202 3.48 -8.17 -18.80
N GLY A 203 3.59 -6.85 -18.63
CA GLY A 203 4.31 -6.24 -17.51
C GLY A 203 3.72 -6.65 -16.16
N SER A 204 2.39 -6.61 -16.02
CA SER A 204 1.71 -7.04 -14.79
C SER A 204 1.94 -8.52 -14.49
N SER A 205 1.86 -9.40 -15.50
CA SER A 205 2.11 -10.83 -15.34
C SER A 205 3.57 -11.09 -14.96
N PHE A 206 4.52 -10.37 -15.55
CA PHE A 206 5.93 -10.47 -15.23
C PHE A 206 6.22 -10.07 -13.77
N VAL A 207 5.63 -8.96 -13.29
CA VAL A 207 5.75 -8.54 -11.88
C VAL A 207 5.18 -9.60 -10.94
N ALA A 208 4.03 -10.20 -11.27
CA ALA A 208 3.44 -11.27 -10.47
C ALA A 208 4.37 -12.49 -10.36
N ILE A 209 4.92 -12.96 -11.48
CA ILE A 209 5.87 -14.08 -11.52
C ILE A 209 7.13 -13.76 -10.69
N LEU A 210 7.71 -12.56 -10.86
CA LEU A 210 8.88 -12.14 -10.09
C LEU A 210 8.58 -12.07 -8.59
N THR A 211 7.38 -11.64 -8.21
CA THR A 211 6.96 -11.57 -6.80
C THR A 211 6.83 -12.98 -6.21
N THR A 212 6.19 -13.91 -6.93
CA THR A 212 6.10 -15.31 -6.52
C THR A 212 7.48 -15.94 -6.38
N PHE A 213 8.36 -15.73 -7.37
CA PHE A 213 9.73 -16.20 -7.28
C PHE A 213 10.47 -15.59 -6.08
N GLY A 214 10.32 -14.28 -5.85
CA GLY A 214 10.91 -13.58 -4.72
C GLY A 214 10.43 -14.12 -3.37
N ILE A 215 9.14 -14.42 -3.22
CA ILE A 215 8.59 -15.04 -2.01
C ILE A 215 9.19 -16.43 -1.80
N VAL A 216 9.20 -17.28 -2.84
CA VAL A 216 9.75 -18.64 -2.74
C VAL A 216 11.24 -18.60 -2.41
N ALA A 217 12.01 -17.75 -3.09
CA ALA A 217 13.44 -17.58 -2.84
C ALA A 217 13.69 -17.05 -1.42
N SER A 218 12.94 -16.06 -0.95
CA SER A 218 13.03 -15.53 0.41
C SER A 218 12.76 -16.62 1.44
N LEU A 219 11.68 -17.39 1.28
CA LEU A 219 11.35 -18.49 2.19
C LEU A 219 12.43 -19.56 2.17
N LEU A 220 12.99 -19.89 1.00
CA LEU A 220 14.06 -20.86 0.86
C LEU A 220 15.34 -20.40 1.58
N PHE A 221 15.79 -19.15 1.35
CA PHE A 221 16.99 -18.61 1.99
C PHE A 221 16.85 -18.54 3.51
N GLU A 222 15.70 -18.07 4.02
CA GLU A 222 15.44 -18.04 5.45
C GLU A 222 15.36 -19.44 6.05
N SER A 223 14.74 -20.40 5.33
CA SER A 223 14.70 -21.81 5.78
C SER A 223 16.10 -22.43 5.82
N ILE A 224 16.96 -22.17 4.82
CA ILE A 224 18.35 -22.64 4.82
C ILE A 224 19.12 -22.03 5.99
N ASN A 225 18.97 -20.72 6.24
CA ASN A 225 19.63 -20.06 7.37
C ASN A 225 19.13 -20.61 8.72
N PHE A 226 17.83 -20.85 8.85
CA PHE A 226 17.24 -21.52 10.00
C PHE A 226 17.87 -22.90 10.24
N PHE A 227 17.93 -23.77 9.21
CA PHE A 227 18.48 -25.12 9.35
C PHE A 227 20.00 -25.18 9.54
N LYS A 228 20.74 -24.09 9.25
CA LYS A 228 22.14 -23.95 9.66
C LYS A 228 22.30 -23.72 11.16
N MET A 229 21.32 -23.07 11.79
CA MET A 229 21.31 -22.78 13.22
C MET A 229 20.66 -23.91 14.04
N TYR A 230 19.62 -24.55 13.49
CA TYR A 230 18.86 -25.63 14.12
C TYR A 230 18.86 -26.87 13.21
N PRO A 231 19.51 -27.97 13.59
CA PRO A 231 19.57 -29.17 12.75
C PRO A 231 18.18 -29.68 12.34
N ALA A 232 18.02 -30.01 11.06
CA ALA A 232 16.74 -30.50 10.54
C ALA A 232 16.23 -31.76 11.25
N SER A 233 17.14 -32.64 11.70
CA SER A 233 16.78 -33.83 12.47
C SER A 233 16.11 -33.48 13.80
N GLU A 234 16.63 -32.47 14.51
CA GLU A 234 16.02 -32.02 15.77
C GLU A 234 14.70 -31.31 15.51
N PHE A 235 14.61 -30.49 14.46
CA PHE A 235 13.36 -29.85 14.08
C PHE A 235 12.24 -30.86 13.75
N PHE A 236 12.52 -31.88 12.94
CA PHE A 236 11.49 -32.84 12.50
C PHE A 236 11.19 -33.96 13.50
N PHE A 237 12.16 -34.36 14.32
CA PHE A 237 12.03 -35.54 15.19
C PHE A 237 12.07 -35.23 16.70
N SER A 238 12.40 -34.00 17.13
CA SER A 238 12.30 -33.65 18.55
C SER A 238 10.85 -33.60 19.00
N THR A 239 10.63 -34.09 20.22
CA THR A 239 9.35 -34.03 20.93
C THR A 239 9.29 -32.86 21.91
N VAL A 240 10.30 -31.99 21.91
CA VAL A 240 10.38 -30.83 22.80
C VAL A 240 10.15 -29.54 22.00
N TRP A 241 9.25 -28.71 22.52
CA TRP A 241 9.03 -27.35 22.06
C TRP A 241 9.34 -26.37 23.20
N ASN A 242 10.53 -25.77 23.16
CA ASN A 242 11.03 -24.86 24.18
C ASN A 242 11.75 -23.65 23.54
N PRO A 243 10.99 -22.61 23.10
CA PRO A 243 11.57 -21.40 22.53
C PRO A 243 12.21 -20.51 23.61
N GLN A 244 13.50 -20.22 23.47
CA GLN A 244 14.28 -19.38 24.37
C GLN A 244 14.85 -18.15 23.64
N PHE A 245 14.45 -16.96 24.08
CA PHE A 245 14.88 -15.68 23.48
C PHE A 245 16.36 -15.33 23.70
N ARG A 246 17.06 -16.05 24.59
CA ARG A 246 18.47 -15.81 24.94
C ARG A 246 19.44 -16.85 24.33
N GLY A 247 18.96 -17.68 23.41
CA GLY A 247 19.72 -18.78 22.79
C GLY A 247 19.39 -20.15 23.39
N GLY A 248 19.71 -21.23 22.67
CA GLY A 248 19.44 -22.60 23.11
C GLY A 248 17.97 -23.03 23.01
N SER A 249 17.23 -22.54 21.99
CA SER A 249 15.86 -22.98 21.76
C SER A 249 15.81 -24.43 21.26
N GLU A 250 14.85 -25.21 21.72
CA GLU A 250 14.53 -26.52 21.13
C GLU A 250 13.22 -26.40 20.35
N LEU A 251 13.28 -26.51 19.03
CA LEU A 251 12.18 -26.15 18.14
C LEU A 251 11.65 -27.38 17.39
N GLY A 252 11.15 -28.39 18.11
CA GLY A 252 10.54 -29.57 17.50
C GLY A 252 9.15 -29.29 16.90
N ILE A 253 8.91 -29.75 15.66
CA ILE A 253 7.62 -29.57 14.97
C ILE A 253 6.55 -30.56 15.44
N LEU A 254 6.94 -31.73 15.98
CA LEU A 254 6.00 -32.79 16.36
C LEU A 254 4.99 -32.35 17.42
N PRO A 255 5.37 -31.66 18.51
CA PRO A 255 4.41 -31.16 19.49
C PRO A 255 3.41 -30.14 18.88
N LEU A 256 3.87 -29.33 17.93
CA LEU A 256 3.00 -28.37 17.24
C LEU A 256 1.97 -29.07 16.35
N LEU A 257 2.43 -30.03 15.52
CA LEU A 257 1.55 -30.83 14.67
C LEU A 257 0.54 -31.61 15.51
N TRP A 258 1.01 -32.25 16.59
CA TRP A 258 0.14 -32.98 17.50
C TRP A 258 -0.84 -32.05 18.21
N GLY A 259 -0.40 -30.89 18.69
CA GLY A 259 -1.26 -29.89 19.30
C GLY A 259 -2.35 -29.40 18.34
N THR A 260 -2.01 -29.10 17.09
CA THR A 260 -2.99 -28.73 16.05
C THR A 260 -3.99 -29.86 15.80
N LEU A 261 -3.51 -31.08 15.55
CA LEU A 261 -4.38 -32.23 15.28
C LEU A 261 -5.28 -32.55 16.48
N TYR A 262 -4.74 -32.53 17.69
CA TYR A 262 -5.47 -32.81 18.92
C TYR A 262 -6.56 -31.77 19.17
N ILE A 263 -6.21 -30.48 19.11
CA ILE A 263 -7.19 -29.40 19.31
C ILE A 263 -8.25 -29.43 18.21
N SER A 264 -7.87 -29.60 16.94
CA SER A 264 -8.82 -29.72 15.84
C SER A 264 -9.74 -30.91 15.99
N PHE A 265 -9.22 -32.07 16.40
CA PHE A 265 -10.02 -33.27 16.63
C PHE A 265 -11.05 -33.05 17.73
N VAL A 266 -10.63 -32.55 18.90
CA VAL A 266 -11.53 -32.25 20.01
C VAL A 266 -12.54 -31.19 19.58
N ALA A 267 -12.11 -30.09 18.96
CA ALA A 267 -12.99 -29.04 18.48
C ALA A 267 -14.05 -29.58 17.51
N LEU A 268 -13.68 -30.39 16.52
CA LEU A 268 -14.63 -31.00 15.59
C LEU A 268 -15.56 -31.99 16.30
N ALA A 269 -15.04 -32.79 17.23
CA ALA A 269 -15.84 -33.76 17.99
C ALA A 269 -16.96 -33.08 18.81
N PHE A 270 -16.76 -31.84 19.28
CA PHE A 270 -17.79 -31.06 19.97
C PHE A 270 -18.62 -30.17 19.02
N SER A 271 -17.97 -29.42 18.14
CA SER A 271 -18.64 -28.44 17.27
C SER A 271 -19.51 -29.09 16.20
N VAL A 272 -19.11 -30.23 15.61
CA VAL A 272 -19.88 -30.88 14.55
C VAL A 272 -21.22 -31.42 15.07
N PRO A 273 -21.29 -32.21 16.17
CA PRO A 273 -22.56 -32.69 16.69
C PRO A 273 -23.47 -31.55 17.13
N ILE A 274 -22.94 -30.57 17.87
CA ILE A 274 -23.73 -29.42 18.35
C ILE A 274 -24.24 -28.58 17.18
N GLY A 275 -23.36 -28.27 16.22
CA GLY A 275 -23.73 -27.50 15.03
C GLY A 275 -24.80 -28.21 14.18
N LEU A 276 -24.66 -29.54 14.00
CA LEU A 276 -25.65 -30.34 13.27
C LEU A 276 -27.00 -30.38 13.99
N LEU A 277 -27.01 -30.57 15.32
CA LEU A 277 -28.24 -30.57 16.11
C LEU A 277 -28.95 -29.21 16.09
N ILE A 278 -28.19 -28.11 16.17
CA ILE A 278 -28.75 -26.75 16.03
C ILE A 278 -29.34 -26.56 14.63
N ALA A 279 -28.67 -27.04 13.59
CA ALA A 279 -29.16 -26.95 12.22
C ALA A 279 -30.49 -27.71 12.04
N ILE A 280 -30.56 -28.96 12.53
CA ILE A 280 -31.78 -29.78 12.48
C ILE A 280 -32.91 -29.14 13.29
N TYR A 281 -32.61 -28.64 14.51
CA TYR A 281 -33.61 -27.98 15.33
C TYR A 281 -34.18 -26.73 14.65
N LEU A 282 -33.33 -25.89 14.07
CA LEU A 282 -33.75 -24.67 13.37
C LEU A 282 -34.51 -24.95 12.07
N SER A 283 -34.29 -26.10 11.41
CA SER A 283 -34.99 -26.47 10.17
C SER A 283 -36.32 -27.16 10.41
N GLU A 284 -36.39 -28.07 11.38
CA GLU A 284 -37.56 -28.96 11.57
C GLU A 284 -38.45 -28.58 12.75
N TYR A 285 -37.90 -28.00 13.82
CA TYR A 285 -38.61 -27.86 15.10
C TYR A 285 -38.84 -26.41 15.55
N ALA A 286 -37.97 -25.48 15.16
CA ALA A 286 -38.02 -24.11 15.64
C ALA A 286 -39.21 -23.33 15.05
N GLY A 287 -39.97 -22.66 15.92
CA GLY A 287 -41.03 -21.73 15.51
C GLY A 287 -40.49 -20.50 14.77
N ASN A 288 -41.36 -19.84 14.00
CA ASN A 288 -40.99 -18.71 13.13
C ASN A 288 -40.24 -17.58 13.84
N SER A 289 -40.60 -17.25 15.08
CA SER A 289 -39.96 -16.18 15.86
C SER A 289 -38.54 -16.52 16.32
N LEU A 290 -38.28 -17.78 16.68
CA LEU A 290 -36.94 -18.21 17.11
C LEU A 290 -36.01 -18.29 15.90
N ARG A 291 -36.50 -18.84 14.78
CA ARG A 291 -35.74 -18.95 13.53
C ARG A 291 -35.37 -17.57 12.96
N SER A 292 -36.29 -16.61 12.99
CA SER A 292 -36.06 -15.26 12.44
C SER A 292 -34.98 -14.48 13.19
N PHE A 293 -34.75 -14.80 14.48
CA PHE A 293 -33.68 -14.19 15.27
C PHE A 293 -32.38 -15.02 15.25
N ALA A 294 -32.47 -16.32 15.50
CA ALA A 294 -31.30 -17.19 15.68
C ALA A 294 -30.50 -17.36 14.38
N LYS A 295 -31.16 -17.48 13.22
CA LYS A 295 -30.47 -17.72 11.95
C LYS A 295 -29.56 -16.53 11.55
N PRO A 296 -30.05 -15.28 11.51
CA PRO A 296 -29.17 -14.13 11.26
C PRO A 296 -28.07 -13.97 12.31
N ALA A 297 -28.34 -14.25 13.59
CA ALA A 297 -27.33 -14.17 14.64
C ALA A 297 -26.16 -15.15 14.42
N ILE A 298 -26.46 -16.39 14.01
CA ILE A 298 -25.44 -17.40 13.67
C ILE A 298 -24.65 -16.99 12.42
N GLU A 299 -25.32 -16.47 11.39
CA GLU A 299 -24.67 -15.99 10.17
C GLU A 299 -23.73 -14.79 10.43
N ILE A 300 -24.13 -13.87 11.32
CA ILE A 300 -23.28 -12.75 11.75
C ILE A 300 -22.08 -13.26 12.55
N LEU A 301 -22.27 -14.18 13.50
CA LEU A 301 -21.16 -14.75 14.28
C LEU A 301 -20.10 -15.43 13.41
N ALA A 302 -20.52 -16.11 12.33
CA ALA A 302 -19.60 -16.70 11.37
C ALA A 302 -18.84 -15.67 10.51
N GLY A 303 -19.37 -14.46 10.37
CA GLY A 303 -18.81 -13.37 9.57
C GLY A 303 -17.90 -12.41 10.34
N ILE A 304 -17.87 -12.48 11.68
CA ILE A 304 -16.98 -11.65 12.49
C ILE A 304 -15.54 -12.19 12.38
N PRO A 305 -14.56 -11.38 11.96
CA PRO A 305 -13.16 -11.78 11.96
C PRO A 305 -12.71 -12.27 13.35
N THR A 306 -11.89 -13.31 13.39
CA THR A 306 -11.40 -13.91 14.65
C THR A 306 -10.39 -13.03 15.41
N ILE A 307 -10.05 -11.86 14.89
CA ILE A 307 -9.06 -10.88 15.37
C ILE A 307 -9.72 -9.50 15.30
#